data_AF-A7SZW6-F1
#
_entry.id   AF-A7SZW6-F1
#
_cell.length_a   1.000
_cell.length_b   1.000
_cell.length_c   1.000
_cell.angle_alpha   90.00
_cell.angle_beta   90.00
_cell.angle_gamma   90.00
#
_symmetry.space_group_name_H-M   'P 1'
#
loop_
_entity.id
_entity.type
_entity.pdbx_description
1 polymer ?
#
loop_
_entity_poly.entity_id
_entity_poly.type
_entity_poly.pdbx_seq_one_letter_code
_entity_poly.pdbx_strand_id
1 'polypeptide(L)'
;MHQKLVAAFLQKRVPPMKTLLQLQSLIHRIDPRINISQSRDIQLERQIRILSEIPGVGVVGGSYRNLSGHWHAGCYQATVKNYVLGYQDGYYHSRNSCMFCDHLQGPFVAMTDYVKKLGFDESISNYVIFEDFFLRVGDDQKLVMACPDAMYFMNDYSQVTRRDVWLTLAKKWQLNRVVLSTGKTHSFSCSDLDFRCERKVTKSFLLPVCCLELYTEALKFFKDFLDKHNVHFELDSGSVLGGVKFNGILPWDLDMDISILSQNVSIFGKQETQELFKREGYTFKNYEPPTVKEDGSFSGGFLRIFSPGGDIYIELWGMSVLTNPSKNFLPPELRKPELYTKANIRGIWVNTAYSPGFYSRGRYGREVLKHAQSWLQVKGKKNSWASYDSGAFSSCDNPKHHSCLDDFPGDGNLPFIVQ
;
A
#
# COMPACT_ATOMS: atom_id res chain seq x y z
N MET A 1 -11.27 7.78 -43.97
CA MET A 1 -9.94 7.20 -43.71
C MET A 1 -10.06 5.76 -43.22
N HIS A 2 -10.72 5.54 -42.08
CA HIS A 2 -10.98 4.20 -41.51
C HIS A 2 -11.61 3.20 -42.50
N GLN A 3 -12.71 3.56 -43.18
CA GLN A 3 -13.34 2.69 -44.19
C GLN A 3 -12.44 2.38 -45.40
N LYS A 4 -11.53 3.30 -45.78
CA LYS A 4 -10.59 3.09 -46.91
C LYS A 4 -9.42 2.18 -46.51
N LEU A 5 -8.98 2.25 -45.26
CA LEU A 5 -8.00 1.34 -44.66
C LEU A 5 -8.60 -0.05 -44.54
N VAL A 6 -9.78 -0.19 -43.91
CA VAL A 6 -10.49 -1.47 -43.76
C VAL A 6 -10.75 -2.13 -45.12
N ALA A 7 -11.19 -1.38 -46.13
CA ALA A 7 -11.41 -1.91 -47.48
C ALA A 7 -10.11 -2.34 -48.18
N ALA A 8 -9.00 -1.61 -48.02
CA ALA A 8 -7.69 -2.01 -48.56
C ALA A 8 -7.14 -3.26 -47.86
N PHE A 9 -7.31 -3.35 -46.54
CA PHE A 9 -6.89 -4.47 -45.72
C PHE A 9 -7.68 -5.75 -45.99
N LEU A 10 -9.01 -5.66 -46.15
CA LEU A 10 -9.84 -6.82 -46.54
C LEU A 10 -9.50 -7.35 -47.93
N GLN A 11 -8.84 -6.56 -48.77
CA GLN A 11 -8.44 -6.92 -50.13
C GLN A 11 -6.95 -7.28 -50.27
N LYS A 12 -6.19 -7.38 -49.17
CA LYS A 12 -4.72 -7.58 -49.17
C LYS A 12 -3.96 -6.57 -50.03
N ARG A 13 -4.45 -5.33 -50.13
CA ARG A 13 -3.78 -4.25 -50.87
C ARG A 13 -3.15 -3.27 -49.87
N VAL A 14 -1.91 -2.86 -50.15
CA VAL A 14 -1.26 -1.79 -49.39
C VAL A 14 -2.12 -0.53 -49.50
N PRO A 15 -2.49 0.13 -48.38
CA PRO A 15 -3.28 1.36 -48.42
C PRO A 15 -2.57 2.42 -49.25
N PRO A 16 -3.30 3.31 -49.96
CA PRO A 16 -2.68 4.34 -50.79
C PRO A 16 -1.67 5.17 -49.98
N MET A 17 -0.49 5.45 -50.55
CA MET A 17 0.60 6.19 -49.87
C MET A 17 0.12 7.51 -49.26
N LYS A 18 -0.84 8.19 -49.88
CA LYS A 18 -1.50 9.41 -49.37
C LYS A 18 -2.27 9.18 -48.06
N THR A 19 -2.86 8.01 -47.86
CA THR A 19 -3.57 7.62 -46.63
C THR A 19 -2.58 7.22 -45.53
N LEU A 20 -1.48 6.56 -45.87
CA LEU A 20 -0.37 6.28 -44.96
C LEU A 20 0.32 7.56 -44.48
N LEU A 21 0.58 8.51 -45.39
CA LEU A 21 1.15 9.84 -45.07
C LEU A 21 0.20 10.69 -44.20
N GLN A 22 -1.12 10.56 -44.38
CA GLN A 22 -2.10 11.21 -43.50
C GLN A 22 -2.11 10.58 -42.09
N LEU A 23 -2.02 9.25 -41.98
CA LEU A 23 -1.81 8.55 -40.71
C LEU A 23 -0.51 9.00 -40.03
N GLN A 24 0.56 9.11 -40.82
CA GLN A 24 1.90 9.54 -40.40
C GLN A 24 1.88 10.98 -39.84
N SER A 25 1.11 11.89 -40.46
CA SER A 25 0.91 13.26 -39.95
C SER A 25 0.07 13.33 -38.66
N LEU A 26 -0.80 12.35 -38.43
CA LEU A 26 -1.60 12.24 -37.20
C LEU A 26 -0.77 11.66 -36.05
N ILE A 27 0.02 10.60 -36.31
CA ILE A 27 0.89 9.94 -35.33
C ILE A 27 1.99 10.91 -34.84
N HIS A 28 2.54 11.74 -35.72
CA HIS A 28 3.57 12.74 -35.35
C HIS A 28 3.04 13.86 -34.44
N ARG A 29 1.71 14.06 -34.37
CA ARG A 29 1.07 15.00 -33.43
C ARG A 29 0.72 14.37 -32.08
N ILE A 30 0.69 13.03 -32.00
CA ILE A 30 0.25 12.28 -30.82
C ILE A 30 1.43 11.98 -29.89
N ASP A 31 2.64 11.82 -30.44
CA ASP A 31 3.86 11.69 -29.64
C ASP A 31 5.08 12.27 -30.38
N PRO A 32 5.64 13.43 -29.95
CA PRO A 32 6.80 14.04 -30.59
C PRO A 32 8.08 13.20 -30.45
N ARG A 33 8.06 12.13 -29.64
CA ARG A 33 9.20 11.23 -29.40
C ARG A 33 9.41 10.19 -30.51
N ILE A 34 8.42 9.97 -31.37
CA ILE A 34 8.48 8.93 -32.42
C ILE A 34 9.15 9.47 -33.69
N ASN A 35 10.25 8.84 -34.10
CA ASN A 35 10.89 9.14 -35.38
C ASN A 35 10.39 8.21 -36.48
N ILE A 36 9.26 8.59 -37.11
CA ILE A 36 8.60 7.75 -38.12
C ILE A 36 9.45 7.63 -39.40
N SER A 37 10.35 8.57 -39.69
CA SER A 37 11.18 8.55 -40.90
C SER A 37 12.16 7.36 -40.94
N GLN A 38 12.60 6.91 -39.76
CA GLN A 38 13.47 5.75 -39.56
C GLN A 38 12.68 4.47 -39.29
N SER A 39 11.36 4.57 -39.12
CA SER A 39 10.50 3.47 -38.71
C SER A 39 9.75 2.87 -39.92
N ARG A 40 10.46 2.64 -41.03
CA ARG A 40 9.87 2.11 -42.29
C ARG A 40 9.33 0.68 -42.15
N ASP A 41 9.78 -0.05 -41.12
CA ASP A 41 9.38 -1.43 -40.82
C ASP A 41 8.41 -1.53 -39.63
N ILE A 42 7.72 -0.44 -39.23
CA ILE A 42 6.67 -0.57 -38.20
C ILE A 42 5.59 -1.47 -38.76
N GLN A 43 5.49 -2.67 -38.19
CA GLN A 43 4.46 -3.63 -38.53
C GLN A 43 3.11 -3.20 -37.92
N LEU A 44 2.57 -2.03 -38.27
CA LEU A 44 1.27 -1.57 -37.76
C LEU A 44 0.14 -2.55 -38.11
N GLU A 45 0.22 -3.15 -39.30
CA GLU A 45 -0.71 -4.20 -39.73
C GLU A 45 -0.69 -5.40 -38.79
N ARG A 46 0.48 -5.75 -38.25
CA ARG A 46 0.66 -6.82 -37.27
C ARG A 46 -0.10 -6.53 -35.98
N GLN A 47 0.00 -5.30 -35.47
CA GLN A 47 -0.67 -4.87 -34.24
C GLN A 47 -2.19 -4.76 -34.43
N ILE A 48 -2.64 -4.21 -35.57
CA ILE A 48 -4.08 -4.14 -35.94
C ILE A 48 -4.67 -5.55 -36.03
N ARG A 49 -3.93 -6.50 -36.62
CA ARG A 49 -4.35 -7.90 -36.71
C ARG A 49 -4.54 -8.52 -35.32
N ILE A 50 -3.58 -8.35 -34.41
CA ILE A 50 -3.71 -8.83 -33.02
C ILE A 50 -4.93 -8.23 -32.33
N LEU A 51 -5.13 -6.92 -32.47
CA LEU A 51 -6.27 -6.20 -31.88
C LEU A 51 -7.62 -6.70 -32.41
N SER A 52 -7.66 -7.23 -33.64
CA SER A 52 -8.88 -7.69 -34.31
C SER A 52 -9.13 -9.19 -34.14
N GLU A 53 -8.09 -10.01 -34.09
CA GLU A 53 -8.18 -11.48 -34.06
C GLU A 53 -8.19 -12.07 -32.65
N ILE A 54 -7.69 -11.36 -31.64
CA ILE A 54 -7.65 -11.86 -30.26
C ILE A 54 -8.77 -11.21 -29.44
N PRO A 55 -9.83 -11.95 -29.06
CA PRO A 55 -10.92 -11.42 -28.26
C PRO A 55 -10.42 -10.87 -26.92
N GLY A 56 -10.97 -9.72 -26.52
CA GLY A 56 -10.64 -9.08 -25.25
C GLY A 56 -9.41 -8.18 -25.26
N VAL A 57 -8.58 -8.20 -26.32
CA VAL A 57 -7.45 -7.26 -26.45
C VAL A 57 -7.97 -5.86 -26.77
N GLY A 58 -7.61 -4.89 -25.93
CA GLY A 58 -7.97 -3.48 -26.10
C GLY A 58 -6.83 -2.61 -26.63
N VAL A 59 -5.58 -3.00 -26.37
CA VAL A 59 -4.39 -2.22 -26.70
C VAL A 59 -3.24 -3.14 -27.12
N VAL A 60 -2.53 -2.78 -28.20
CA VAL A 60 -1.37 -3.52 -28.69
C VAL A 60 -0.19 -2.58 -28.92
N GLY A 61 0.91 -2.82 -28.22
CA GLY A 61 2.18 -2.12 -28.35
C GLY A 61 3.22 -2.85 -29.17
N GLY A 62 4.35 -2.18 -29.33
CA GLY A 62 5.55 -2.73 -29.96
C GLY A 62 6.78 -2.59 -29.08
N SER A 63 7.87 -3.23 -29.49
CA SER A 63 9.18 -2.92 -28.94
C SER A 63 9.63 -1.52 -29.37
N TYR A 64 10.60 -0.96 -28.68
CA TYR A 64 11.21 0.29 -29.10
C TYR A 64 12.72 0.27 -28.92
N ARG A 65 13.40 1.04 -29.75
CA ARG A 65 14.84 1.24 -29.70
C ARG A 65 15.15 2.72 -29.67
N ASN A 66 16.00 3.14 -28.72
CA ASN A 66 16.44 4.53 -28.66
C ASN A 66 17.52 4.82 -29.72
N LEU A 67 17.87 6.11 -29.88
CA LEU A 67 18.89 6.54 -30.85
C LEU A 67 20.31 6.10 -30.47
N SER A 68 20.59 5.83 -29.20
CA SER A 68 21.89 5.28 -28.73
C SER A 68 22.03 3.78 -28.97
N GLY A 69 20.91 3.10 -29.22
CA GLY A 69 20.84 1.74 -29.69
C GLY A 69 20.42 0.66 -28.71
N HIS A 70 19.94 1.08 -27.56
CA HIS A 70 19.31 0.22 -26.56
C HIS A 70 17.88 -0.11 -27.01
N TRP A 71 17.59 -1.41 -27.00
CA TRP A 71 16.30 -1.98 -27.39
C TRP A 71 15.55 -2.45 -26.15
N HIS A 72 14.24 -2.24 -26.14
CA HIS A 72 13.34 -2.63 -25.07
C HIS A 72 12.09 -3.30 -25.64
N ALA A 73 11.69 -4.41 -25.03
CA ALA A 73 10.45 -5.10 -25.36
C ALA A 73 9.20 -4.25 -25.02
N GLY A 74 9.32 -3.35 -24.05
CA GLY A 74 8.30 -2.36 -23.69
C GLY A 74 7.09 -2.91 -22.93
N CYS A 75 7.16 -4.15 -22.46
CA CYS A 75 6.09 -4.85 -21.75
C CYS A 75 6.37 -4.88 -20.24
N TYR A 76 5.44 -4.37 -19.45
CA TYR A 76 5.55 -4.33 -17.99
C TYR A 76 4.33 -4.98 -17.34
N GLN A 77 4.59 -5.70 -16.25
CA GLN A 77 3.56 -6.09 -15.30
C GLN A 77 3.38 -4.95 -14.29
N ALA A 78 2.14 -4.65 -13.95
CA ALA A 78 1.77 -3.60 -13.02
C ALA A 78 0.84 -4.19 -11.96
N THR A 79 1.23 -4.09 -10.69
CA THR A 79 0.41 -4.57 -9.58
C THR A 79 -0.01 -3.38 -8.73
N VAL A 80 -1.32 -3.18 -8.59
CA VAL A 80 -1.88 -2.27 -7.59
C VAL A 80 -2.42 -3.11 -6.45
N LYS A 81 -1.75 -3.03 -5.30
CA LYS A 81 -2.16 -3.78 -4.11
C LYS A 81 -1.73 -3.03 -2.86
N ASN A 82 -2.64 -2.93 -1.89
CA ASN A 82 -2.36 -2.37 -0.58
C ASN A 82 -1.65 -1.00 -0.66
N TYR A 83 -2.22 -0.08 -1.44
CA TYR A 83 -1.71 1.29 -1.64
C TYR A 83 -0.34 1.38 -2.31
N VAL A 84 0.11 0.30 -2.97
CA VAL A 84 1.37 0.25 -3.72
C VAL A 84 1.09 -0.10 -5.18
N LEU A 85 1.59 0.75 -6.08
CA LEU A 85 1.70 0.45 -7.51
C LEU A 85 3.14 0.02 -7.80
N GLY A 86 3.35 -1.22 -8.21
CA GLY A 86 4.66 -1.75 -8.58
C GLY A 86 4.73 -2.08 -10.06
N TYR A 87 5.82 -1.69 -10.71
CA TYR A 87 6.13 -2.06 -12.09
C TYR A 87 7.28 -3.06 -12.14
N GLN A 88 7.11 -4.12 -12.92
CA GLN A 88 8.15 -5.09 -13.20
C GLN A 88 8.28 -5.28 -14.71
N ASP A 89 9.51 -5.20 -15.23
CA ASP A 89 9.77 -5.52 -16.63
C ASP A 89 9.55 -7.02 -16.89
N GLY A 90 8.82 -7.34 -17.96
CA GLY A 90 8.56 -8.71 -18.38
C GLY A 90 7.08 -9.09 -18.47
N TYR A 91 6.85 -10.40 -18.63
CA TYR A 91 5.53 -10.98 -18.88
C TYR A 91 5.42 -12.40 -18.32
N TYR A 92 4.20 -12.78 -17.91
CA TYR A 92 3.90 -14.16 -17.47
C TYR A 92 3.47 -15.06 -18.63
N HIS A 93 2.75 -14.52 -19.61
CA HIS A 93 2.12 -15.28 -20.69
C HIS A 93 2.32 -14.60 -22.03
N SER A 94 2.28 -15.38 -23.10
CA SER A 94 2.38 -14.88 -24.48
C SER A 94 1.44 -15.63 -25.40
N ARG A 95 1.04 -14.99 -26.51
CA ARG A 95 0.28 -15.60 -27.59
C ARG A 95 0.61 -14.93 -28.90
N ASN A 96 0.68 -15.70 -29.98
CA ASN A 96 1.03 -15.20 -31.31
C ASN A 96 2.32 -14.37 -31.28
N SER A 97 3.35 -14.83 -30.58
CA SER A 97 4.62 -14.09 -30.42
C SER A 97 4.50 -12.68 -29.83
N CYS A 98 3.37 -12.35 -29.18
CA CYS A 98 3.18 -11.11 -28.44
C CYS A 98 3.00 -11.43 -26.94
N MET A 99 3.55 -10.59 -26.09
CA MET A 99 3.54 -10.71 -24.64
C MET A 99 2.26 -10.11 -24.07
N PHE A 100 1.67 -10.71 -23.03
CA PHE A 100 0.61 -10.07 -22.26
C PHE A 100 1.21 -9.17 -21.20
N CYS A 101 0.75 -7.92 -21.15
CA CYS A 101 1.28 -6.87 -20.30
C CYS A 101 0.14 -6.23 -19.51
N ASP A 102 0.48 -5.48 -18.47
CA ASP A 102 -0.45 -4.56 -17.82
C ASP A 102 -0.18 -3.12 -18.26
N HIS A 103 1.07 -2.81 -18.63
CA HIS A 103 1.50 -1.49 -19.05
C HIS A 103 2.48 -1.55 -20.23
N LEU A 104 2.38 -0.56 -21.13
CA LEU A 104 3.31 -0.39 -22.25
C LEU A 104 4.04 0.94 -22.13
N GLN A 105 5.36 0.90 -22.17
CA GLN A 105 6.18 2.12 -22.14
C GLN A 105 6.40 2.74 -23.53
N GLY A 106 6.30 1.91 -24.58
CA GLY A 106 6.44 2.31 -25.97
C GLY A 106 5.12 2.71 -26.64
N PRO A 107 5.15 3.05 -27.94
CA PRO A 107 3.97 3.40 -28.71
C PRO A 107 3.02 2.22 -28.83
N PHE A 108 1.73 2.52 -28.88
CA PHE A 108 0.67 1.51 -28.96
C PHE A 108 -0.44 1.90 -29.95
N VAL A 109 -1.20 0.88 -30.33
CA VAL A 109 -2.38 0.97 -31.18
C VAL A 109 -3.59 0.47 -30.37
N ALA A 110 -4.70 1.20 -30.48
CA ALA A 110 -5.98 0.85 -29.89
C ALA A 110 -7.13 1.34 -30.79
N MET A 111 -8.32 0.76 -30.63
CA MET A 111 -9.49 1.20 -31.39
C MET A 111 -9.87 2.63 -30.98
N THR A 112 -10.15 3.50 -31.94
CA THR A 112 -10.48 4.91 -31.67
C THR A 112 -11.68 5.05 -30.73
N ASP A 113 -12.72 4.24 -30.92
CA ASP A 113 -13.90 4.29 -30.06
C ASP A 113 -13.59 3.81 -28.63
N TYR A 114 -12.64 2.89 -28.48
CA TYR A 114 -12.16 2.45 -27.18
C TYR A 114 -11.37 3.55 -26.45
N VAL A 115 -10.43 4.21 -27.16
CA VAL A 115 -9.69 5.35 -26.59
C VAL A 115 -10.63 6.51 -26.24
N LYS A 116 -11.66 6.77 -27.05
CA LYS A 116 -12.67 7.79 -26.75
C LYS A 116 -13.56 7.41 -25.55
N LYS A 117 -13.94 6.13 -25.45
CA LYS A 117 -14.70 5.61 -24.30
C LYS A 117 -13.91 5.79 -23.01
N LEU A 118 -12.63 5.40 -23.03
CA LEU A 118 -11.80 5.45 -21.83
C LEU A 118 -11.36 6.88 -21.52
N GLY A 119 -10.93 7.63 -22.53
CA GLY A 119 -10.45 9.00 -22.40
C GLY A 119 -9.12 9.11 -21.66
N PHE A 120 -8.57 10.32 -21.64
CA PHE A 120 -7.43 10.68 -20.82
C PHE A 120 -7.87 11.69 -19.76
N ASP A 121 -7.39 11.50 -18.53
CA ASP A 121 -7.74 12.38 -17.43
C ASP A 121 -6.82 13.60 -17.43
N GLU A 122 -7.37 14.76 -17.78
CA GLU A 122 -6.62 16.02 -17.89
C GLU A 122 -6.12 16.55 -16.53
N SER A 123 -6.61 16.00 -15.41
CA SER A 123 -6.09 16.33 -14.08
C SER A 123 -4.77 15.61 -13.76
N ILE A 124 -4.41 14.59 -14.54
CA ILE A 124 -3.17 13.84 -14.40
C ILE A 124 -2.07 14.48 -15.24
N SER A 125 -0.86 14.56 -14.68
CA SER A 125 0.29 15.07 -15.42
C SER A 125 0.53 14.29 -16.72
N ASN A 126 0.76 14.99 -17.82
CA ASN A 126 1.09 14.40 -19.13
C ASN A 126 2.27 13.41 -19.09
N TYR A 127 3.11 13.50 -18.06
CA TYR A 127 4.23 12.59 -17.85
C TYR A 127 3.84 11.21 -17.31
N VAL A 128 2.67 11.09 -16.65
CA VAL A 128 2.17 9.83 -16.06
C VAL A 128 0.75 9.47 -16.54
N ILE A 129 0.32 10.05 -17.66
CA ILE A 129 -1.04 9.89 -18.18
C ILE A 129 -1.28 8.50 -18.77
N PHE A 130 -0.22 7.84 -19.25
CA PHE A 130 -0.31 6.48 -19.80
C PHE A 130 -0.39 5.45 -18.69
N GLU A 131 0.26 5.70 -17.57
CA GLU A 131 0.19 4.92 -16.35
C GLU A 131 -1.25 4.86 -15.86
N ASP A 132 -1.91 6.02 -15.77
CA ASP A 132 -3.35 6.09 -15.48
C ASP A 132 -4.21 5.38 -16.53
N PHE A 133 -3.93 5.60 -17.81
CA PHE A 133 -4.67 4.97 -18.91
C PHE A 133 -4.62 3.44 -18.81
N PHE A 134 -3.43 2.85 -18.63
CA PHE A 134 -3.25 1.41 -18.56
C PHE A 134 -3.87 0.78 -17.31
N LEU A 135 -3.84 1.47 -16.16
CA LEU A 135 -4.60 1.03 -14.99
C LEU A 135 -6.11 0.96 -15.28
N ARG A 136 -6.67 1.96 -15.98
CA ARG A 136 -8.09 1.95 -16.39
C ARG A 136 -8.42 0.92 -17.47
N VAL A 137 -7.45 0.54 -18.31
CA VAL A 137 -7.60 -0.59 -19.26
C VAL A 137 -7.78 -1.90 -18.49
N GLY A 138 -7.00 -2.08 -17.41
CA GLY A 138 -7.15 -3.20 -16.47
C GLY A 138 -8.52 -3.23 -15.77
N ASP A 139 -8.98 -2.08 -15.27
CA ASP A 139 -10.32 -1.95 -14.65
C ASP A 139 -11.47 -2.26 -15.63
N ASP A 140 -11.31 -1.94 -16.91
CA ASP A 140 -12.27 -2.32 -17.98
C ASP A 140 -12.09 -3.78 -18.46
N GLN A 141 -11.24 -4.56 -17.79
CA GLN A 141 -10.95 -5.97 -18.05
C GLN A 141 -10.50 -6.23 -19.50
N LYS A 142 -9.76 -5.28 -20.07
CA LYS A 142 -9.17 -5.43 -21.42
C LYS A 142 -7.73 -5.89 -21.32
N LEU A 143 -7.35 -6.77 -22.25
CA LEU A 143 -6.00 -7.28 -22.35
C LEU A 143 -5.11 -6.28 -23.09
N VAL A 144 -3.89 -6.12 -22.60
CA VAL A 144 -2.83 -5.34 -23.25
C VAL A 144 -1.77 -6.31 -23.75
N MET A 145 -1.28 -6.10 -24.97
CA MET A 145 -0.24 -6.94 -25.55
C MET A 145 0.92 -6.12 -26.11
N ALA A 146 2.14 -6.64 -26.07
CA ALA A 146 3.30 -6.08 -26.75
C ALA A 146 3.86 -7.08 -27.78
N CYS A 147 3.97 -6.67 -29.03
CA CYS A 147 4.56 -7.48 -30.09
C CYS A 147 6.01 -7.03 -30.35
N PRO A 148 7.03 -7.79 -29.89
CA PRO A 148 8.43 -7.36 -29.95
C PRO A 148 8.97 -7.23 -31.37
N ASP A 149 8.37 -7.91 -32.36
CA ASP A 149 8.69 -7.84 -33.79
C ASP A 149 8.20 -6.54 -34.46
N ALA A 150 7.27 -5.82 -33.82
CA ALA A 150 6.83 -4.50 -34.26
C ALA A 150 7.65 -3.42 -33.53
N MET A 151 8.78 -3.01 -34.10
CA MET A 151 9.73 -2.10 -33.44
C MET A 151 9.54 -0.63 -33.85
N TYR A 152 9.60 0.27 -32.87
CA TYR A 152 9.60 1.72 -33.04
C TYR A 152 10.97 2.34 -32.75
N PHE A 153 11.36 3.38 -33.50
CA PHE A 153 12.53 4.21 -33.18
C PHE A 153 12.10 5.45 -32.41
N MET A 154 12.69 5.64 -31.22
CA MET A 154 12.30 6.72 -30.30
C MET A 154 13.52 7.48 -29.79
N ASN A 155 13.30 8.72 -29.35
CA ASN A 155 14.28 9.42 -28.52
C ASN A 155 14.35 8.79 -27.12
N ASP A 156 15.47 8.98 -26.42
CA ASP A 156 15.67 8.42 -25.08
C ASP A 156 14.51 8.77 -24.14
N TYR A 157 13.86 7.73 -23.62
CA TYR A 157 12.85 7.86 -22.58
C TYR A 157 13.57 7.75 -21.23
N SER A 158 13.84 8.88 -20.61
CA SER A 158 14.12 8.89 -19.18
C SER A 158 12.80 8.70 -18.43
N GLN A 159 12.62 7.59 -17.71
CA GLN A 159 11.53 7.46 -16.73
C GLN A 159 11.49 8.72 -15.89
N VAL A 160 10.32 9.32 -15.73
CA VAL A 160 10.20 10.56 -14.98
C VAL A 160 10.43 10.24 -13.52
N THR A 161 11.57 10.69 -13.00
CA THR A 161 11.97 10.37 -11.63
C THR A 161 11.60 11.47 -10.65
N ARG A 162 10.83 12.48 -11.07
CA ARG A 162 10.39 13.59 -10.22
C ARG A 162 9.12 13.20 -9.47
N ARG A 163 9.14 13.33 -8.15
CA ARG A 163 8.06 12.88 -7.24
C ARG A 163 6.74 13.64 -7.44
N ASP A 164 6.81 14.94 -7.70
CA ASP A 164 5.65 15.83 -7.91
C ASP A 164 4.75 15.36 -9.06
N VAL A 165 5.37 14.82 -10.12
CA VAL A 165 4.64 14.26 -11.26
C VAL A 165 3.81 13.04 -10.85
N TRP A 166 4.36 12.15 -10.03
CA TRP A 166 3.68 10.94 -9.58
C TRP A 166 2.60 11.22 -8.52
N LEU A 167 2.64 12.38 -7.86
CA LEU A 167 1.67 12.75 -6.83
C LEU A 167 0.24 12.82 -7.39
N THR A 168 0.04 13.31 -8.62
CA THR A 168 -1.31 13.39 -9.21
C THR A 168 -1.91 12.00 -9.43
N LEU A 169 -1.10 11.06 -9.92
CA LEU A 169 -1.50 9.66 -10.07
C LEU A 169 -1.77 9.02 -8.70
N ALA A 170 -0.89 9.27 -7.74
CA ALA A 170 -1.00 8.74 -6.39
C ALA A 170 -2.26 9.22 -5.66
N LYS A 171 -2.65 10.48 -5.82
CA LYS A 171 -3.92 11.00 -5.28
C LYS A 171 -5.13 10.30 -5.90
N LYS A 172 -5.17 10.17 -7.23
CA LYS A 172 -6.30 9.54 -7.93
C LYS A 172 -6.49 8.08 -7.53
N TRP A 173 -5.40 7.32 -7.45
CA TRP A 173 -5.43 5.88 -7.19
C TRP A 173 -5.23 5.52 -5.71
N GLN A 174 -5.11 6.53 -4.83
CA GLN A 174 -4.79 6.37 -3.42
C GLN A 174 -3.56 5.48 -3.21
N LEU A 175 -2.40 5.93 -3.68
CA LEU A 175 -1.15 5.17 -3.63
C LEU A 175 -0.17 5.84 -2.67
N ASN A 176 0.27 5.12 -1.64
CA ASN A 176 1.39 5.56 -0.81
C ASN A 176 2.74 5.33 -1.48
N ARG A 177 2.85 4.31 -2.32
CA ARG A 177 4.11 3.96 -2.97
C ARG A 177 3.89 3.73 -4.46
N VAL A 178 4.81 4.23 -5.27
CA VAL A 178 4.97 3.83 -6.67
C VAL A 178 6.40 3.31 -6.85
N VAL A 179 6.53 2.02 -7.13
CA VAL A 179 7.82 1.34 -7.34
C VAL A 179 8.01 1.19 -8.84
N LEU A 180 8.99 1.91 -9.38
CA LEU A 180 9.35 1.85 -10.80
C LEU A 180 10.13 0.57 -11.10
N SER A 181 10.14 0.14 -12.36
CA SER A 181 10.90 -1.03 -12.81
C SER A 181 12.42 -0.90 -12.60
N THR A 182 12.92 0.32 -12.41
CA THR A 182 14.32 0.61 -12.05
C THR A 182 14.64 0.35 -10.57
N GLY A 183 13.65 0.00 -9.75
CA GLY A 183 13.76 -0.11 -8.30
C GLY A 183 13.62 1.22 -7.56
N LYS A 184 13.45 2.35 -8.28
CA LYS A 184 13.19 3.64 -7.64
C LYS A 184 11.77 3.66 -7.06
N THR A 185 11.65 4.02 -5.79
CA THR A 185 10.36 4.18 -5.11
C THR A 185 10.02 5.64 -4.90
N HIS A 186 8.80 6.02 -5.27
CA HIS A 186 8.16 7.28 -4.89
C HIS A 186 7.25 7.05 -3.69
N SER A 187 7.50 7.76 -2.60
CA SER A 187 6.76 7.63 -1.35
C SER A 187 5.93 8.87 -1.04
N PHE A 188 4.67 8.67 -0.65
CA PHE A 188 3.69 9.69 -0.30
C PHE A 188 3.17 9.48 1.12
N SER A 189 3.19 10.56 1.91
CA SER A 189 2.64 10.58 3.27
C SER A 189 1.10 10.62 3.22
N CYS A 190 0.46 10.50 4.38
CA CYS A 190 -0.99 10.68 4.44
C CYS A 190 -1.41 12.11 4.08
N SER A 191 -0.61 13.12 4.45
CA SER A 191 -0.89 14.52 4.10
C SER A 191 -0.71 14.80 2.61
N ASP A 192 0.26 14.17 1.95
CA ASP A 192 0.39 14.28 0.49
C ASP A 192 -0.87 13.79 -0.23
N LEU A 193 -1.54 12.77 0.31
CA LEU A 193 -2.70 12.12 -0.29
C LEU A 193 -4.05 12.67 0.21
N ASP A 194 -4.03 13.71 1.04
CA ASP A 194 -5.22 14.23 1.72
C ASP A 194 -6.00 13.13 2.47
N PHE A 195 -5.28 12.14 3.02
CA PHE A 195 -5.83 10.95 3.67
C PHE A 195 -5.71 11.07 5.20
N ARG A 196 -6.72 10.57 5.91
CA ARG A 196 -6.79 10.53 7.39
C ARG A 196 -6.91 9.09 7.87
N CYS A 197 -6.09 8.70 8.85
CA CYS A 197 -6.11 7.34 9.40
C CYS A 197 -7.26 7.18 10.40
N GLU A 198 -8.45 6.90 9.88
CA GLU A 198 -9.66 6.87 10.69
C GLU A 198 -10.22 5.46 10.88
N ARG A 199 -10.89 5.25 12.03
CA ARG A 199 -11.51 3.97 12.39
C ARG A 199 -12.47 3.40 11.35
N LYS A 200 -13.18 4.25 10.63
CA LYS A 200 -14.08 3.82 9.56
C LYS A 200 -13.36 3.10 8.41
N VAL A 201 -12.07 3.38 8.18
CA VAL A 201 -11.26 2.72 7.14
C VAL A 201 -11.12 1.23 7.44
N THR A 202 -10.68 0.89 8.66
CA THR A 202 -10.42 -0.50 9.10
C THR A 202 -11.63 -1.44 9.11
N LYS A 203 -12.83 -0.89 8.90
CA LYS A 203 -14.05 -1.67 8.70
C LYS A 203 -14.05 -2.39 7.35
N SER A 204 -13.48 -1.78 6.32
CA SER A 204 -13.63 -2.21 4.93
C SER A 204 -12.29 -2.31 4.19
N PHE A 205 -11.26 -1.62 4.66
CA PHE A 205 -9.98 -1.54 3.95
C PHE A 205 -8.81 -1.73 4.91
N LEU A 206 -7.70 -2.24 4.38
CA LEU A 206 -6.42 -2.16 5.06
C LEU A 206 -6.03 -0.69 5.29
N LEU A 207 -5.25 -0.45 6.32
CA LEU A 207 -4.63 0.83 6.54
C LEU A 207 -3.53 1.07 5.51
N PRO A 208 -3.49 2.27 4.92
CA PRO A 208 -2.39 2.66 4.04
C PRO A 208 -1.04 2.66 4.76
N VAL A 209 0.03 2.49 3.98
CA VAL A 209 1.41 2.44 4.50
C VAL A 209 1.75 3.68 5.32
N CYS A 210 1.27 4.86 4.91
CA CYS A 210 1.51 6.09 5.65
C CYS A 210 0.91 6.06 7.08
N CYS A 211 -0.21 5.37 7.29
CA CYS A 211 -0.80 5.23 8.63
C CYS A 211 0.06 4.32 9.52
N LEU A 212 0.60 3.25 8.94
CA LEU A 212 1.54 2.36 9.64
C LEU A 212 2.85 3.09 10.00
N GLU A 213 3.28 4.04 9.17
CA GLU A 213 4.44 4.90 9.45
C GLU A 213 4.18 5.88 10.59
N LEU A 214 3.04 6.58 10.58
CA LEU A 214 2.63 7.46 11.68
C LEU A 214 2.54 6.70 13.01
N TYR A 215 2.03 5.47 12.98
CA TYR A 215 2.03 4.60 14.16
C TYR A 215 3.44 4.28 14.63
N THR A 216 4.33 3.89 13.71
CA THR A 216 5.73 3.54 14.02
C THR A 216 6.47 4.72 14.64
N GLU A 217 6.23 5.94 14.14
CA GLU A 217 6.77 7.18 14.69
C GLU A 217 6.24 7.46 16.11
N ALA A 218 4.93 7.30 16.32
CA ALA A 218 4.30 7.47 17.64
C ALA A 218 4.85 6.47 18.66
N LEU A 219 5.01 5.20 18.28
CA LEU A 219 5.62 4.17 19.10
C LEU A 219 7.08 4.47 19.44
N LYS A 220 7.86 4.90 18.44
CA LYS A 220 9.26 5.28 18.66
C LYS A 220 9.37 6.40 19.69
N PHE A 221 8.61 7.48 19.49
CA PHE A 221 8.60 8.61 20.41
C PHE A 221 8.22 8.20 21.83
N PHE A 222 7.15 7.41 21.97
CA PHE A 222 6.67 6.97 23.25
C PHE A 222 7.66 6.05 23.97
N LYS A 223 8.25 5.10 23.24
CA LYS A 223 9.31 4.23 23.75
C LYS A 223 10.52 5.03 24.23
N ASP A 224 11.02 5.95 23.41
CA ASP A 224 12.20 6.76 23.73
C ASP A 224 11.95 7.64 24.97
N PHE A 225 10.73 8.18 25.12
CA PHE A 225 10.31 8.89 26.32
C PHE A 225 10.36 7.97 27.56
N LEU A 226 9.71 6.81 27.51
CA LEU A 226 9.68 5.90 28.65
C LEU A 226 11.06 5.38 29.04
N ASP A 227 11.90 5.04 28.06
CA ASP A 227 13.28 4.60 28.29
C ASP A 227 14.10 5.70 28.98
N LYS A 228 13.98 6.96 28.53
CA LYS A 228 14.66 8.11 29.15
C LYS A 228 14.27 8.32 30.62
N HIS A 229 13.04 7.96 30.98
CA HIS A 229 12.53 8.06 32.34
C HIS A 229 12.68 6.76 33.15
N ASN A 230 13.38 5.75 32.60
CA ASN A 230 13.55 4.43 33.21
C ASN A 230 12.20 3.79 33.60
N VAL A 231 11.20 3.95 32.74
CA VAL A 231 9.86 3.43 32.94
C VAL A 231 9.65 2.24 32.01
N HIS A 232 9.45 1.07 32.60
CA HIS A 232 9.17 -0.14 31.84
C HIS A 232 7.71 -0.23 31.44
N PHE A 233 7.48 -0.72 30.22
CA PHE A 233 6.17 -0.98 29.66
C PHE A 233 6.20 -2.27 28.84
N GLU A 234 5.02 -2.80 28.52
CA GLU A 234 4.82 -3.91 27.59
C GLU A 234 3.74 -3.53 26.58
N LEU A 235 3.89 -3.94 25.32
CA LEU A 235 2.76 -3.95 24.38
C LEU A 235 1.60 -4.76 24.97
N ASP A 236 0.37 -4.34 24.68
CA ASP A 236 -0.84 -4.99 25.17
C ASP A 236 -1.81 -5.33 24.02
N SER A 237 -2.77 -6.22 24.28
CA SER A 237 -3.92 -6.54 23.42
C SER A 237 -3.57 -6.69 21.91
N GLY A 238 -4.13 -5.82 21.05
CA GLY A 238 -3.94 -5.88 19.60
C GLY A 238 -2.49 -5.62 19.18
N SER A 239 -1.78 -4.78 19.93
CA SER A 239 -0.37 -4.45 19.70
C SER A 239 0.54 -5.67 19.85
N VAL A 240 0.30 -6.52 20.86
CA VAL A 240 1.05 -7.80 21.01
C VAL A 240 0.76 -8.71 19.83
N LEU A 241 -0.51 -8.81 19.44
CA LEU A 241 -0.94 -9.66 18.33
C LEU A 241 -0.33 -9.23 16.99
N GLY A 242 -0.21 -7.92 16.75
CA GLY A 242 0.51 -7.37 15.60
C GLY A 242 1.97 -7.84 15.56
N GLY A 243 2.67 -7.76 16.71
CA GLY A 243 4.04 -8.24 16.85
C GLY A 243 4.17 -9.74 16.55
N VAL A 244 3.22 -10.55 17.03
CA VAL A 244 3.19 -12.00 16.77
C VAL A 244 2.97 -12.34 15.29
N LYS A 245 2.13 -11.57 14.59
CA LYS A 245 1.68 -11.94 13.23
C LYS A 245 2.47 -11.30 12.10
N PHE A 246 2.95 -10.07 12.28
CA PHE A 246 3.41 -9.24 11.16
C PHE A 246 4.81 -8.64 11.37
N ASN A 247 5.48 -8.90 12.50
CA ASN A 247 6.63 -8.08 12.93
C ASN A 247 6.29 -6.57 12.83
N GLY A 248 5.08 -6.22 13.25
CA GLY A 248 4.46 -4.94 12.93
C GLY A 248 3.13 -4.77 13.64
N ILE A 249 2.23 -4.08 12.98
CA ILE A 249 0.89 -3.78 13.50
C ILE A 249 -0.10 -4.58 12.66
N LEU A 250 -1.27 -4.88 13.22
CA LEU A 250 -2.37 -5.40 12.41
C LEU A 250 -2.78 -4.31 11.41
N PRO A 251 -2.72 -4.54 10.09
CA PRO A 251 -2.99 -3.50 9.09
C PRO A 251 -4.49 -3.18 8.96
N TRP A 252 -5.31 -3.55 9.93
CA TRP A 252 -6.73 -3.19 10.07
C TRP A 252 -7.03 -2.76 11.51
N ASP A 253 -6.02 -2.21 12.20
CA ASP A 253 -6.11 -1.73 13.56
C ASP A 253 -5.45 -0.36 13.67
N LEU A 254 -5.98 0.53 14.52
CA LEU A 254 -5.67 1.97 14.48
C LEU A 254 -5.09 2.53 15.76
N ASP A 255 -5.11 1.74 16.82
CA ASP A 255 -4.59 2.13 18.11
C ASP A 255 -3.50 1.21 18.61
N MET A 256 -2.76 1.76 19.55
CA MET A 256 -1.71 1.06 20.24
C MET A 256 -2.08 0.93 21.71
N ASP A 257 -2.34 -0.29 22.14
CA ASP A 257 -2.46 -0.61 23.56
C ASP A 257 -1.07 -0.85 24.17
N ILE A 258 -0.78 -0.17 25.28
CA ILE A 258 0.42 -0.33 26.09
C ILE A 258 0.03 -0.49 27.56
N SER A 259 0.67 -1.44 28.22
CA SER A 259 0.60 -1.63 29.67
C SER A 259 1.86 -1.08 30.36
N ILE A 260 1.66 -0.35 31.46
CA ILE A 260 2.70 0.19 32.33
C ILE A 260 2.37 -0.14 33.79
N LEU A 261 3.34 -0.17 34.70
CA LEU A 261 3.00 -0.25 36.13
C LEU A 261 2.20 0.98 36.58
N SER A 262 1.08 0.77 37.30
CA SER A 262 0.17 1.84 37.75
C SER A 262 0.89 3.01 38.42
N GLN A 263 1.88 2.75 39.28
CA GLN A 263 2.66 3.79 39.97
C GLN A 263 3.36 4.77 39.01
N ASN A 264 3.74 4.32 37.82
CA ASN A 264 4.46 5.11 36.83
C ASN A 264 3.53 5.94 35.93
N VAL A 265 2.22 5.69 35.93
CA VAL A 265 1.24 6.47 35.14
C VAL A 265 1.27 7.96 35.53
N SER A 266 1.58 8.25 36.80
CA SER A 266 1.70 9.60 37.34
C SER A 266 2.70 10.49 36.61
N ILE A 267 3.67 9.93 35.87
CA ILE A 267 4.63 10.72 35.08
C ILE A 267 3.96 11.57 34.01
N PHE A 268 2.82 11.12 33.48
CA PHE A 268 2.04 11.84 32.48
C PHE A 268 1.18 12.97 33.08
N GLY A 269 1.01 12.98 34.39
CA GLY A 269 0.39 14.10 35.11
C GLY A 269 1.32 15.29 35.32
N LYS A 270 2.63 15.13 35.10
CA LYS A 270 3.61 16.20 35.31
C LYS A 270 3.54 17.25 34.21
N GLN A 271 3.63 18.53 34.60
CA GLN A 271 3.61 19.65 33.68
C GLN A 271 4.71 19.56 32.61
N GLU A 272 5.95 19.25 33.01
CA GLU A 272 7.09 19.08 32.11
C GLU A 272 6.85 18.01 31.02
N THR A 273 6.18 16.91 31.38
CA THR A 273 5.80 15.84 30.45
C THR A 273 4.74 16.34 29.47
N GLN A 274 3.69 16.99 29.97
CA GLN A 274 2.62 17.52 29.12
C GLN A 274 3.14 18.59 28.16
N GLU A 275 4.04 19.46 28.60
CA GLU A 275 4.68 20.48 27.77
C GLU A 275 5.58 19.87 26.69
N LEU A 276 6.37 18.83 27.03
CA LEU A 276 7.15 18.07 26.06
C LEU A 276 6.23 17.49 24.97
N PHE A 277 5.22 16.70 25.36
CA PHE A 277 4.34 16.05 24.39
C PHE A 277 3.59 17.07 23.52
N LYS A 278 3.10 18.17 24.12
CA LYS A 278 2.45 19.25 23.38
C LYS A 278 3.39 19.90 22.36
N ARG A 279 4.64 20.17 22.74
CA ARG A 279 5.66 20.74 21.84
C ARG A 279 5.95 19.83 20.65
N GLU A 280 5.97 18.51 20.88
CA GLU A 280 6.15 17.50 19.83
C GLU A 280 4.85 17.22 19.04
N GLY A 281 3.76 17.95 19.33
CA GLY A 281 2.49 17.87 18.60
C GLY A 281 1.50 16.81 19.09
N TYR A 282 1.80 16.11 20.18
CA TYR A 282 0.91 15.10 20.77
C TYR A 282 -0.16 15.75 21.66
N THR A 283 -1.33 15.11 21.74
CA THR A 283 -2.45 15.59 22.55
C THR A 283 -2.92 14.53 23.54
N PHE A 284 -3.09 14.91 24.81
CA PHE A 284 -3.59 14.02 25.85
C PHE A 284 -5.11 14.06 25.89
N LYS A 285 -5.72 12.91 26.11
CA LYS A 285 -7.16 12.72 26.35
C LYS A 285 -7.35 11.70 27.45
N ASN A 286 -8.39 11.91 28.26
CA ASN A 286 -8.84 10.97 29.27
C ASN A 286 -7.70 10.54 30.21
N TYR A 287 -6.90 11.49 30.71
CA TYR A 287 -5.92 11.18 31.74
C TYR A 287 -6.63 10.87 33.05
N GLU A 288 -6.41 9.68 33.57
CA GLU A 288 -6.86 9.23 34.88
C GLU A 288 -5.62 8.82 35.68
N PRO A 289 -5.31 9.50 36.80
CA PRO A 289 -4.19 9.12 37.64
C PRO A 289 -4.44 7.74 38.29
N PRO A 290 -3.37 7.04 38.70
CA PRO A 290 -3.52 5.79 39.43
C PRO A 290 -4.10 6.05 40.84
N THR A 291 -4.91 5.11 41.33
CA THR A 291 -5.43 5.15 42.70
C THR A 291 -4.46 4.46 43.65
N VAL A 292 -4.19 5.09 44.79
CA VAL A 292 -3.43 4.49 45.91
C VAL A 292 -4.42 3.73 46.80
N LYS A 293 -4.17 2.44 47.01
CA LYS A 293 -4.96 1.59 47.90
C LYS A 293 -4.53 1.77 49.36
N GLU A 294 -5.33 1.26 50.29
CA GLU A 294 -5.06 1.30 51.73
C GLU A 294 -3.73 0.64 52.11
N ASP A 295 -3.29 -0.37 51.37
CA ASP A 295 -2.01 -1.06 51.55
C ASP A 295 -0.81 -0.31 50.93
N GLY A 296 -1.04 0.89 50.39
CA GLY A 296 -0.04 1.71 49.72
C GLY A 296 0.26 1.30 48.27
N SER A 297 -0.35 0.24 47.74
CA SER A 297 -0.16 -0.19 46.36
C SER A 297 -0.94 0.69 45.38
N PHE A 298 -0.42 0.84 44.16
CA PHE A 298 -1.08 1.59 43.09
C PHE A 298 -1.96 0.67 42.24
N SER A 299 -3.08 1.18 41.76
CA SER A 299 -3.96 0.45 40.84
C SER A 299 -4.61 1.35 39.81
N GLY A 300 -4.83 0.78 38.62
CA GLY A 300 -5.42 1.49 37.50
C GLY A 300 -4.54 2.63 37.01
N GLY A 301 -5.19 3.67 36.51
CA GLY A 301 -4.58 4.74 35.74
C GLY A 301 -4.77 4.48 34.25
N PHE A 302 -5.13 5.53 33.52
CA PHE A 302 -5.41 5.46 32.10
C PHE A 302 -4.97 6.75 31.42
N LEU A 303 -4.55 6.66 30.17
CA LEU A 303 -4.29 7.82 29.35
C LEU A 303 -4.46 7.44 27.88
N ARG A 304 -5.12 8.31 27.12
CA ARG A 304 -5.09 8.25 25.66
C ARG A 304 -4.23 9.39 25.11
N ILE A 305 -3.26 9.07 24.27
CA ILE A 305 -2.37 10.06 23.64
C ILE A 305 -2.56 9.99 22.13
N PHE A 306 -2.94 11.09 21.51
CA PHE A 306 -3.06 11.22 20.06
C PHE A 306 -1.73 11.72 19.47
N SER A 307 -1.32 11.10 18.37
CA SER A 307 -0.17 11.52 17.56
C SER A 307 -0.38 12.91 16.97
N PRO A 308 0.70 13.58 16.50
CA PRO A 308 0.56 14.78 15.67
C PRO A 308 -0.42 14.56 14.53
N GLY A 309 -1.30 15.53 14.30
CA GLY A 309 -2.41 15.43 13.34
C GLY A 309 -3.66 14.74 13.90
N GLY A 310 -3.57 13.94 14.96
CA GLY A 310 -4.71 13.33 15.66
C GLY A 310 -5.23 12.03 15.05
N ASP A 311 -4.45 11.38 14.19
CA ASP A 311 -4.86 10.22 13.41
C ASP A 311 -4.66 8.88 14.14
N ILE A 312 -3.49 8.69 14.76
CA ILE A 312 -3.18 7.50 15.55
C ILE A 312 -3.27 7.85 17.02
N TYR A 313 -3.72 6.90 17.85
CA TYR A 313 -3.69 7.08 19.31
C TYR A 313 -3.11 5.88 20.04
N ILE A 314 -2.52 6.17 21.18
CA ILE A 314 -1.95 5.22 22.13
C ILE A 314 -2.89 5.18 23.33
N GLU A 315 -3.37 4.00 23.69
CA GLU A 315 -4.03 3.74 24.96
C GLU A 315 -3.01 3.16 25.94
N LEU A 316 -2.80 3.88 27.03
CA LEU A 316 -1.94 3.44 28.12
C LEU A 316 -2.78 3.01 29.31
N TRP A 317 -2.54 1.78 29.74
CA TRP A 317 -3.24 1.13 30.84
C TRP A 317 -2.28 0.89 32.01
N GLY A 318 -2.63 1.44 33.17
CA GLY A 318 -1.92 1.20 34.42
C GLY A 318 -2.28 -0.17 35.00
N MET A 319 -1.29 -1.05 35.07
CA MET A 319 -1.40 -2.42 35.55
C MET A 319 -0.68 -2.60 36.88
N SER A 320 -1.19 -3.47 37.75
CA SER A 320 -0.51 -3.83 39.00
C SER A 320 0.75 -4.67 38.77
N VAL A 321 0.80 -5.39 37.64
CA VAL A 321 1.87 -6.31 37.27
C VAL A 321 2.10 -6.24 35.77
N LEU A 322 3.37 -6.20 35.36
CA LEU A 322 3.82 -6.51 34.00
C LEU A 322 4.43 -7.91 33.97
N THR A 323 4.38 -8.58 32.84
CA THR A 323 4.72 -10.02 32.81
C THR A 323 6.22 -10.29 32.93
N ASN A 324 7.08 -9.51 32.29
CA ASN A 324 8.53 -9.69 32.35
C ASN A 324 9.14 -9.43 33.73
N PRO A 325 8.84 -8.34 34.47
CA PRO A 325 9.41 -8.13 35.81
C PRO A 325 8.86 -9.07 36.88
N SER A 326 7.82 -9.83 36.58
CA SER A 326 7.04 -10.56 37.58
C SER A 326 7.56 -11.97 37.83
N LYS A 327 7.74 -12.29 39.11
CA LYS A 327 8.10 -13.63 39.59
C LYS A 327 7.06 -14.71 39.25
N ASN A 328 5.84 -14.31 38.87
CA ASN A 328 4.78 -15.25 38.51
C ASN A 328 4.95 -15.82 37.10
N PHE A 329 5.79 -15.19 36.26
CA PHE A 329 5.95 -15.57 34.85
C PHE A 329 7.39 -15.91 34.49
N LEU A 330 8.37 -15.22 35.08
CA LEU A 330 9.79 -15.43 34.76
C LEU A 330 10.65 -15.70 36.01
N PRO A 331 11.70 -16.54 35.88
CA PRO A 331 12.67 -16.75 36.94
C PRO A 331 13.56 -15.51 37.15
N PRO A 332 14.17 -15.31 38.33
CA PRO A 332 14.94 -14.10 38.68
C PRO A 332 15.97 -13.64 37.64
N GLU A 333 16.61 -14.59 36.96
CA GLU A 333 17.68 -14.34 36.00
C GLU A 333 17.18 -13.65 34.73
N LEU A 334 15.89 -13.83 34.39
CA LEU A 334 15.25 -13.26 33.20
C LEU A 334 14.40 -12.01 33.50
N ARG A 335 14.30 -11.60 34.78
CA ARG A 335 13.52 -10.42 35.20
C ARG A 335 14.30 -9.10 35.15
N LYS A 336 15.47 -9.10 34.50
CA LYS A 336 16.26 -7.88 34.28
C LYS A 336 15.75 -7.14 33.03
N PRO A 337 15.60 -5.80 33.05
CA PRO A 337 15.05 -5.04 31.92
C PRO A 337 15.72 -5.31 30.57
N GLU A 338 17.04 -5.50 30.56
CA GLU A 338 17.82 -5.80 29.36
C GLU A 338 17.51 -7.17 28.74
N LEU A 339 16.88 -8.07 29.51
CA LEU A 339 16.48 -9.43 29.12
C LEU A 339 14.98 -9.58 28.87
N TYR A 340 14.21 -8.50 28.96
CA TYR A 340 12.78 -8.56 28.67
C TYR A 340 12.52 -9.01 27.24
N THR A 341 11.44 -9.76 27.06
CA THR A 341 10.99 -10.23 25.76
C THR A 341 10.57 -9.04 24.92
N LYS A 342 11.04 -8.98 23.67
CA LYS A 342 10.75 -7.90 22.73
C LYS A 342 10.10 -8.44 21.46
N ALA A 343 9.11 -7.71 20.95
CA ALA A 343 8.58 -7.90 19.62
C ALA A 343 9.19 -6.86 18.67
N ASN A 344 9.43 -7.25 17.42
CA ASN A 344 9.78 -6.30 16.38
C ASN A 344 8.49 -5.67 15.84
N ILE A 345 8.39 -4.36 15.92
CA ILE A 345 7.31 -3.57 15.33
C ILE A 345 7.93 -2.67 14.28
N ARG A 346 7.88 -3.08 13.01
CA ARG A 346 8.36 -2.31 11.85
C ARG A 346 9.79 -1.78 12.01
N GLY A 347 10.69 -2.60 12.54
CA GLY A 347 12.10 -2.27 12.77
C GLY A 347 12.42 -1.79 14.19
N ILE A 348 11.42 -1.58 15.04
CA ILE A 348 11.60 -1.16 16.44
C ILE A 348 11.40 -2.37 17.35
N TRP A 349 12.43 -2.73 18.12
CA TRP A 349 12.31 -3.73 19.18
C TRP A 349 11.68 -3.12 20.43
N VAL A 350 10.47 -3.57 20.77
CA VAL A 350 9.67 -3.04 21.89
C VAL A 350 9.35 -4.16 22.86
N ASN A 351 9.42 -3.87 24.16
CA ASN A 351 9.05 -4.82 25.20
C ASN A 351 7.59 -5.28 24.99
N THR A 352 7.38 -6.58 25.08
CA THR A 352 6.07 -7.23 24.94
C THR A 352 5.91 -8.26 26.06
N ALA A 353 4.76 -8.91 26.16
CA ALA A 353 4.55 -9.96 27.15
C ALA A 353 5.67 -11.03 27.10
N TYR A 354 6.05 -11.61 28.24
CA TYR A 354 7.15 -12.58 28.35
C TYR A 354 7.05 -13.77 27.37
N SER A 355 5.83 -14.11 26.96
CA SER A 355 5.53 -15.05 25.89
C SER A 355 4.39 -14.49 25.06
N PRO A 356 4.67 -13.69 24.01
CA PRO A 356 3.66 -12.91 23.32
C PRO A 356 2.65 -13.82 22.58
N GLY A 357 3.10 -14.94 22.01
CA GLY A 357 2.21 -15.93 21.39
C GLY A 357 1.28 -16.60 22.41
N PHE A 358 1.78 -16.95 23.59
CA PHE A 358 0.95 -17.51 24.67
C PHE A 358 -0.04 -16.47 25.21
N TYR A 359 0.42 -15.23 25.40
CA TYR A 359 -0.41 -14.09 25.78
C TYR A 359 -1.57 -13.90 24.81
N SER A 360 -1.28 -13.76 23.51
CA SER A 360 -2.30 -13.55 22.48
C SER A 360 -3.25 -14.75 22.38
N ARG A 361 -2.75 -15.99 22.45
CA ARG A 361 -3.61 -17.20 22.44
C ARG A 361 -4.54 -17.27 23.66
N GLY A 362 -4.05 -16.88 24.84
CA GLY A 362 -4.87 -16.78 26.05
C GLY A 362 -5.95 -15.70 25.93
N ARG A 363 -5.61 -14.57 25.28
CA ARG A 363 -6.51 -13.42 25.14
C ARG A 363 -7.57 -13.56 24.05
N TYR A 364 -7.24 -14.20 22.93
CA TYR A 364 -8.07 -14.24 21.73
C TYR A 364 -8.52 -15.65 21.30
N GLY A 365 -7.96 -16.71 21.91
CA GLY A 365 -8.33 -18.09 21.65
C GLY A 365 -7.34 -18.87 20.78
N ARG A 366 -7.73 -20.09 20.39
CA ARG A 366 -6.81 -21.07 19.78
C ARG A 366 -6.32 -20.68 18.38
N GLU A 367 -7.19 -20.06 17.58
CA GLU A 367 -6.94 -19.75 16.17
C GLU A 367 -6.36 -18.33 15.97
N VAL A 368 -5.51 -17.87 16.89
CA VAL A 368 -5.04 -16.48 16.96
C VAL A 368 -4.25 -16.00 15.72
N LEU A 369 -3.70 -16.94 14.94
CA LEU A 369 -3.00 -16.62 13.68
C LEU A 369 -3.96 -16.31 12.53
N LYS A 370 -5.19 -16.85 12.56
CA LYS A 370 -6.25 -16.43 11.63
C LYS A 370 -6.66 -14.99 11.89
N HIS A 371 -7.04 -14.28 10.85
CA HIS A 371 -7.38 -12.87 10.90
C HIS A 371 -8.85 -12.66 11.28
N ALA A 372 -9.08 -11.60 12.04
CA ALA A 372 -10.39 -11.11 12.42
C ALA A 372 -10.28 -9.59 12.60
N GLN A 373 -11.35 -8.87 12.29
CA GLN A 373 -11.43 -7.44 12.57
C GLN A 373 -11.66 -7.21 14.06
N SER A 374 -11.25 -6.03 14.54
CA SER A 374 -11.58 -5.58 15.89
C SER A 374 -13.08 -5.70 16.15
N TRP A 375 -13.46 -6.04 17.39
CA TRP A 375 -14.86 -6.11 17.85
C TRP A 375 -15.64 -4.83 17.54
N LEU A 376 -14.91 -3.72 17.48
CA LEU A 376 -15.36 -2.39 17.13
C LEU A 376 -15.90 -2.25 15.69
N GLN A 377 -15.52 -3.16 14.79
CA GLN A 377 -15.92 -3.19 13.38
C GLN A 377 -16.94 -4.28 13.07
N VAL A 378 -17.05 -5.29 13.93
CA VAL A 378 -17.91 -6.46 13.72
C VAL A 378 -19.24 -6.27 14.44
N LYS A 379 -20.35 -6.36 13.69
CA LYS A 379 -21.69 -6.25 14.27
C LYS A 379 -21.94 -7.30 15.35
N GLY A 380 -22.58 -6.91 16.45
CA GLY A 380 -23.01 -7.81 17.52
C GLY A 380 -21.96 -8.13 18.59
N LYS A 381 -20.72 -7.65 18.46
CA LYS A 381 -19.72 -7.76 19.53
C LYS A 381 -19.91 -6.62 20.54
N LYS A 382 -19.95 -6.95 21.84
CA LYS A 382 -20.22 -5.98 22.91
C LYS A 382 -18.99 -5.27 23.45
N ASN A 383 -17.84 -5.94 23.44
CA ASN A 383 -16.57 -5.44 23.96
C ASN A 383 -15.40 -6.27 23.40
N SER A 384 -14.17 -5.87 23.75
CA SER A 384 -12.94 -6.51 23.30
C SER A 384 -12.73 -7.94 23.81
N TRP A 385 -13.50 -8.40 24.80
CA TRP A 385 -13.44 -9.75 25.39
C TRP A 385 -14.41 -10.74 24.74
N ALA A 386 -15.24 -10.28 23.80
CA ALA A 386 -16.09 -11.17 23.04
C ALA A 386 -15.24 -12.17 22.21
N SER A 387 -15.77 -13.38 21.99
CA SER A 387 -15.14 -14.35 21.08
C SER A 387 -15.07 -13.80 19.66
N TYR A 388 -13.96 -14.02 18.97
CA TYR A 388 -13.76 -13.59 17.58
C TYR A 388 -13.98 -14.76 16.62
N ASP A 389 -14.72 -14.50 15.55
CA ASP A 389 -14.86 -15.42 14.44
C ASP A 389 -13.72 -15.12 13.46
N SER A 390 -12.74 -16.02 13.41
CA SER A 390 -11.49 -15.81 12.67
C SER A 390 -11.45 -16.63 11.39
N GLY A 391 -10.70 -16.15 10.40
CA GLY A 391 -10.52 -16.84 9.11
C GLY A 391 -11.24 -16.18 7.94
N ALA A 392 -11.98 -15.09 8.18
CA ALA A 392 -12.60 -14.28 7.14
C ALA A 392 -12.78 -12.84 7.62
N PHE A 393 -12.78 -11.90 6.67
CA PHE A 393 -13.11 -10.50 6.91
C PHE A 393 -14.57 -10.21 6.54
N SER A 394 -15.11 -9.11 7.06
CA SER A 394 -16.40 -8.59 6.60
C SER A 394 -16.25 -7.97 5.21
N SER A 395 -17.32 -8.02 4.42
CA SER A 395 -17.29 -7.45 3.07
C SER A 395 -17.02 -5.95 3.03
N CYS A 396 -16.22 -5.53 2.06
CA CYS A 396 -15.92 -4.13 1.83
C CYS A 396 -17.10 -3.35 1.27
N ASP A 397 -17.13 -2.05 1.58
CA ASP A 397 -18.05 -1.11 0.92
C ASP A 397 -17.66 -0.84 -0.56
N ASN A 398 -16.40 -1.09 -0.95
CA ASN A 398 -15.93 -1.02 -2.34
C ASN A 398 -15.05 -2.25 -2.70
N PRO A 399 -15.65 -3.33 -3.23
CA PRO A 399 -14.93 -4.56 -3.59
C PRO A 399 -13.90 -4.43 -4.72
N LYS A 400 -13.84 -3.27 -5.41
CA LYS A 400 -12.84 -3.04 -6.46
C LYS A 400 -11.59 -2.31 -5.95
N HIS A 401 -11.60 -1.86 -4.69
CA HIS A 401 -10.47 -1.13 -4.14
C HIS A 401 -9.31 -2.09 -3.85
N HIS A 402 -8.08 -1.73 -4.24
CA HIS A 402 -6.88 -2.56 -4.10
C HIS A 402 -6.44 -2.90 -2.65
N SER A 403 -7.12 -2.33 -1.67
CA SER A 403 -6.92 -2.58 -0.23
C SER A 403 -8.18 -3.12 0.45
N CYS A 404 -9.19 -3.50 -0.33
CA CYS A 404 -10.41 -4.09 0.17
C CYS A 404 -10.09 -5.33 1.02
N LEU A 405 -10.53 -5.31 2.27
CA LEU A 405 -10.15 -6.28 3.28
C LEU A 405 -10.64 -7.70 2.97
N ASP A 406 -11.81 -7.90 2.35
CA ASP A 406 -12.32 -9.25 2.01
C ASP A 406 -11.69 -9.85 0.74
N ASP A 407 -10.85 -9.10 0.00
CA ASP A 407 -9.97 -9.64 -1.04
C ASP A 407 -8.68 -10.27 -0.47
N PHE A 408 -8.37 -10.03 0.80
CA PHE A 408 -7.21 -10.62 1.47
C PHE A 408 -7.59 -11.92 2.18
N PRO A 409 -6.67 -12.91 2.22
CA PRO A 409 -6.97 -14.16 2.89
C PRO A 409 -7.13 -13.93 4.39
N GLY A 410 -8.05 -14.66 5.01
CA GLY A 410 -8.26 -14.65 6.45
C GLY A 410 -7.20 -15.42 7.25
N ASP A 411 -6.10 -15.86 6.62
CA ASP A 411 -4.97 -16.53 7.25
C ASP A 411 -3.66 -16.23 6.50
N GLY A 412 -2.53 -16.33 7.21
CA GLY A 412 -1.20 -16.06 6.69
C GLY A 412 -0.88 -14.57 6.49
N ASN A 413 0.38 -14.18 6.68
CA ASN A 413 0.78 -12.76 6.69
C ASN A 413 1.37 -12.24 5.36
N LEU A 414 1.95 -13.11 4.54
CA LEU A 414 2.66 -12.72 3.30
C LEU A 414 1.83 -11.83 2.36
N PRO A 415 0.52 -12.05 2.17
CA PRO A 415 -0.28 -11.23 1.25
C PRO A 415 -0.44 -9.78 1.69
N PHE A 416 -0.20 -9.46 2.97
CA PHE A 416 -0.31 -8.10 3.53
C PHE A 416 1.03 -7.36 3.53
N ILE A 417 2.14 -8.06 3.31
CA ILE A 417 3.46 -7.45 3.28
C ILE A 417 3.57 -6.66 1.97
N VAL A 418 3.86 -5.37 2.11
CA VAL A 418 4.20 -4.47 1.02
C VAL A 418 5.69 -4.14 1.10
N GLN A 419 6.34 -4.10 -0.06
CA GLN A 419 7.76 -3.73 -0.18
C GLN A 419 7.98 -2.23 0.00
#